data_AF-A0A126Z0A4-F1
#
_entry.id   AF-A0A126Z0A4-F1
#
_cell.length_a   1.000
_cell.length_b   1.000
_cell.length_c   1.000
_cell.angle_alpha   90.00
_cell.angle_beta   90.00
_cell.angle_gamma   90.00
#
_symmetry.space_group_name_H-M   'P 1'
#
loop_
_entity.id
_entity.type
_entity.pdbx_description
1 polymer ?
#
loop_
_entity_poly.entity_id
_entity_poly.type
_entity_poly.pdbx_seq_one_letter_code
_entity_poly.pdbx_strand_id
1 'polypeptide(L)'
;MPLLNRATTLELRKLLLTHPNSGDPDALFWPAIAHGSHALDWTRPVDVGAVRRYFVSPAVTALGMSEMRFHDLRHTYASMMLAAGFKPYEVSRWMGHASVSTTDGIYAHLDPSDYNEQIARFEAYVAEA
;
A
#
# COMPACT_ATOMS: atom_id res chain seq x y z
N MET A 1 -4.15 -8.85 1.25
CA MET A 1 -2.80 -8.68 0.68
C MET A 1 -2.89 -7.59 -0.37
N PRO A 2 -2.17 -6.46 -0.20
CA PRO A 2 -2.16 -5.38 -1.19
C PRO A 2 -1.57 -5.90 -2.51
N LEU A 3 -2.15 -5.45 -3.62
CA LEU A 3 -1.63 -5.79 -4.94
C LEU A 3 -0.44 -4.89 -5.24
N LEU A 4 0.74 -5.49 -5.36
CA LEU A 4 1.96 -4.80 -5.75
C LEU A 4 2.24 -5.04 -7.23
N ASN A 5 2.91 -4.10 -7.88
CA ASN A 5 3.37 -4.32 -9.24
C ASN A 5 4.43 -5.45 -9.27
N ARG A 6 4.61 -6.05 -10.45
CA ARG A 6 5.52 -7.19 -10.64
C ARG A 6 6.98 -6.83 -10.36
N ALA A 7 7.42 -5.63 -10.73
CA ALA A 7 8.80 -5.19 -10.53
C ALA A 7 9.15 -5.10 -9.04
N THR A 8 8.32 -4.43 -8.23
CA THR A 8 8.46 -4.36 -6.77
C THR A 8 8.44 -5.75 -6.14
N THR A 9 7.57 -6.64 -6.62
CA THR A 9 7.53 -8.03 -6.13
C THR A 9 8.84 -8.76 -6.42
N LEU A 10 9.45 -8.54 -7.58
CA LEU A 10 10.74 -9.14 -7.93
C LEU A 10 11.87 -8.59 -7.06
N GLU A 11 11.90 -7.29 -6.78
CA GLU A 11 12.89 -6.71 -5.89
C GLU A 11 12.77 -7.25 -4.45
N LEU A 12 11.55 -7.38 -3.93
CA LEU A 12 11.32 -7.99 -2.62
C LEU A 12 11.72 -9.47 -2.57
N ARG A 13 11.52 -10.21 -3.66
CA ARG A 13 11.99 -11.61 -3.77
C ARG A 13 13.51 -11.69 -3.76
N LYS A 14 14.21 -10.81 -4.49
CA LYS A 14 15.67 -10.75 -4.45
C LYS A 14 16.17 -10.44 -3.04
N LEU A 15 15.52 -9.49 -2.35
CA LEU A 15 15.86 -9.13 -0.97
C LEU A 15 15.72 -10.33 -0.03
N LEU A 16 14.63 -11.09 -0.14
CA LEU A 16 14.42 -12.33 0.62
C LEU A 16 15.52 -13.37 0.40
N LEU A 17 15.98 -13.53 -0.84
CA LEU A 17 17.05 -14.48 -1.15
C LEU A 17 18.39 -14.07 -0.54
N THR A 18 18.64 -12.76 -0.42
CA THR A 18 19.85 -12.21 0.23
C THR A 18 19.72 -12.10 1.75
N HIS A 19 18.57 -12.49 2.32
CA HIS A 19 18.32 -12.37 3.75
C HIS A 19 19.25 -13.31 4.54
N PRO A 20 19.95 -12.81 5.58
CA PRO A 20 20.92 -13.64 6.35
C PRO A 20 20.31 -14.89 6.97
N ASN A 21 19.02 -14.83 7.32
CA ASN A 21 18.26 -15.93 7.91
C ASN A 21 17.15 -16.43 6.98
N SER A 22 17.38 -16.48 5.65
CA SER A 22 16.33 -16.82 4.66
C SER A 22 15.69 -18.21 4.82
N GLY A 23 16.33 -19.11 5.58
CA GLY A 23 15.79 -20.43 5.92
C GLY A 23 14.90 -20.48 7.17
N ASP A 24 14.76 -19.37 7.89
CA ASP A 24 13.94 -19.26 9.09
C ASP A 24 12.61 -18.52 8.77
N PRO A 25 11.45 -19.19 8.84
CA PRO A 25 10.16 -18.59 8.53
C PRO A 25 9.71 -17.54 9.55
N ASP A 26 10.26 -17.56 10.76
CA ASP A 26 9.93 -16.61 11.82
C ASP A 26 10.89 -15.41 11.84
N ALA A 27 11.91 -15.41 10.97
CA ALA A 27 12.86 -14.33 10.89
C ALA A 27 12.19 -13.02 10.45
N LEU A 28 12.60 -11.94 11.09
CA LEU A 28 12.09 -10.60 10.79
C LEU A 28 12.50 -10.17 9.39
N PHE A 29 11.52 -9.88 8.54
CA PHE A 29 11.79 -9.39 7.19
C PHE A 29 12.52 -8.03 7.18
N TRP A 30 12.16 -7.14 8.11
CA TRP A 30 12.74 -5.79 8.23
C TRP A 30 13.51 -5.66 9.55
N PRO A 31 14.84 -5.50 9.50
CA PRO A 31 15.67 -5.42 10.69
C PRO A 31 15.62 -4.02 11.31
N ALA A 32 15.98 -3.94 12.59
CA ALA A 32 16.32 -2.68 13.22
C ALA A 32 17.73 -2.21 12.80
N ILE A 33 18.09 -0.99 13.21
CA ILE A 33 19.46 -0.50 13.17
C ILE A 33 20.03 -0.65 14.59
N ALA A 34 21.21 -1.26 14.72
CA ALA A 34 21.87 -1.46 16.00
C ALA A 34 22.20 -0.11 16.66
N HIS A 35 22.00 -0.01 17.98
CA HIS A 35 22.23 1.24 18.71
C HIS A 35 23.68 1.71 18.58
N GLY A 36 23.87 2.99 18.21
CA GLY A 36 25.18 3.58 18.05
C GLY A 36 25.98 3.08 16.84
N SER A 37 25.34 2.36 15.91
CA SER A 37 25.95 1.81 14.69
C SER A 37 25.04 2.01 13.48
N HIS A 38 25.60 1.79 12.28
CA HIS A 38 24.85 1.66 11.03
C HIS A 38 24.58 0.19 10.66
N ALA A 39 25.04 -0.76 11.48
CA ALA A 39 24.81 -2.18 11.26
C ALA A 39 23.32 -2.53 11.45
N LEU A 40 22.85 -3.48 10.64
CA LEU A 40 21.51 -4.04 10.76
C LEU A 40 21.45 -5.08 11.89
N ASP A 41 20.39 -5.01 12.69
CA ASP A 41 20.09 -5.96 13.75
C ASP A 41 18.80 -6.74 13.38
N TRP A 42 18.99 -7.98 12.94
CA TRP A 42 17.94 -8.89 12.51
C TRP A 42 17.18 -9.55 13.66
N THR A 43 17.60 -9.31 14.91
CA THR A 43 16.93 -9.86 16.10
C THR A 43 15.83 -8.96 16.63
N ARG A 44 15.73 -7.74 16.09
CA ARG A 44 14.81 -6.71 16.56
C ARG A 44 13.95 -6.17 15.42
N PRO A 45 12.66 -5.89 15.68
CA PRO A 45 11.78 -5.33 14.67
C PRO A 45 12.21 -3.92 14.31
N VAL A 46 11.97 -3.55 13.05
CA VAL A 46 12.18 -2.20 12.55
C VAL A 46 11.51 -1.16 13.46
N ASP A 47 12.25 -0.09 13.75
CA ASP A 47 11.75 1.06 14.50
C ASP A 47 11.05 2.02 13.54
N VAL A 48 9.72 2.13 13.65
CA VAL A 48 8.90 3.05 12.84
C VAL A 48 9.24 4.53 13.03
N GLY A 49 9.68 4.92 14.23
CA GLY A 49 10.17 6.27 14.49
C GLY A 49 11.48 6.54 13.75
N ALA A 50 12.38 5.55 13.71
CA ALA A 50 13.60 5.61 12.92
C ALA A 50 13.29 5.66 11.41
N VAL A 51 12.35 4.85 10.92
CA VAL A 51 11.89 4.91 9.51
C VAL A 51 11.41 6.31 9.15
N ARG A 52 10.54 6.90 9.98
CA ARG A 52 10.06 8.26 9.78
C ARG A 52 11.22 9.26 9.75
N ARG A 53 12.09 9.23 10.75
CA ARG A 53 13.16 10.21 10.95
C ARG A 53 14.23 10.16 9.85
N TYR A 54 14.66 8.95 9.47
CA TYR A 54 15.84 8.76 8.61
C TYR A 54 15.52 8.53 7.15
N PHE A 55 14.29 8.14 6.80
CA PHE A 55 13.91 7.86 5.41
C PHE A 55 12.77 8.77 4.95
N VAL A 56 11.67 8.82 5.69
CA VAL A 56 10.46 9.55 5.26
C VAL A 56 10.70 11.06 5.28
N SER A 57 11.11 11.64 6.42
CA SER A 57 11.31 13.08 6.54
C SER A 57 12.35 13.62 5.55
N PRO A 58 13.52 13.00 5.35
CA PRO A 58 14.46 13.44 4.33
C PRO A 58 13.90 13.37 2.91
N ALA A 59 13.16 12.31 2.56
CA ALA A 59 12.53 12.20 1.25
C ALA A 59 11.49 13.29 1.02
N VAL A 60 10.66 13.59 2.02
CA VAL A 60 9.65 14.67 1.98
C VAL A 60 10.32 16.03 1.77
N THR A 61 11.40 16.31 2.50
CA THR A 61 12.18 17.54 2.32
C THR A 61 12.81 17.61 0.93
N ALA A 62 13.40 16.52 0.44
CA ALA A 62 14.03 16.46 -0.88
C ALA A 62 13.01 16.68 -2.02
N LEU A 63 11.75 16.31 -1.81
CA LEU A 63 10.65 16.54 -2.74
C LEU A 63 10.01 17.92 -2.61
N GLY A 64 10.48 18.77 -1.67
CA GLY A 64 9.91 20.10 -1.44
C GLY A 64 8.50 20.09 -0.84
N MET A 65 8.09 18.99 -0.21
CA MET A 65 6.79 18.84 0.41
C MET A 65 6.80 19.38 1.85
N SER A 66 5.71 20.02 2.28
CA SER A 66 5.60 20.63 3.62
C SER A 66 5.44 19.60 4.74
N GLU A 67 4.59 18.60 4.55
CA GLU A 67 4.36 17.53 5.50
C GLU A 67 3.83 16.27 4.80
N MET A 68 4.25 15.11 5.28
CA MET A 68 3.68 13.82 4.89
C MET A 68 3.87 12.82 6.05
N ARG A 69 2.82 12.07 6.35
CA ARG A 69 2.86 10.94 7.28
C ARG A 69 3.05 9.65 6.49
N PHE A 70 3.63 8.64 7.14
CA PHE A 70 3.79 7.33 6.51
C PHE A 70 2.45 6.69 6.11
N HIS A 71 1.38 6.94 6.88
CA HIS A 71 0.04 6.46 6.56
C HIS A 71 -0.54 7.09 5.27
N ASP A 72 -0.05 8.25 4.84
CA ASP A 72 -0.53 8.88 3.62
C ASP A 72 -0.16 8.05 2.38
N LEU A 73 0.91 7.24 2.43
CA LEU A 73 1.23 6.24 1.39
C LEU A 73 0.11 5.20 1.22
N ARG A 74 -0.54 4.80 2.32
CA ARG A 74 -1.69 3.90 2.28
C ARG A 74 -2.90 4.58 1.65
N HIS A 75 -3.07 5.88 1.89
CA HIS A 75 -4.11 6.65 1.21
C HIS A 75 -3.84 6.76 -0.29
N THR A 76 -2.60 7.06 -0.69
CA THR A 76 -2.18 7.09 -2.09
C THR A 76 -2.46 5.77 -2.79
N TYR A 77 -2.13 4.63 -2.16
CA TYR A 77 -2.43 3.31 -2.72
C TYR A 77 -3.93 3.16 -3.03
N ALA A 78 -4.80 3.48 -2.08
CA ALA A 78 -6.24 3.36 -2.28
C ALA A 78 -6.74 4.25 -3.43
N SER A 79 -6.32 5.53 -3.45
CA SER A 79 -6.68 6.47 -4.50
C SER A 79 -6.25 5.99 -5.88
N MET A 80 -5.03 5.45 -6.00
CA MET A 80 -4.52 4.90 -7.27
C MET A 80 -5.31 3.67 -7.74
N MET A 81 -5.68 2.76 -6.83
CA MET A 81 -6.44 1.57 -7.19
C MET A 81 -7.86 1.92 -7.64
N LEU A 82 -8.51 2.88 -6.97
CA LEU A 82 -9.84 3.34 -7.36
C LEU A 82 -9.80 4.09 -8.69
N ALA A 83 -8.81 4.97 -8.89
CA ALA A 83 -8.61 5.64 -10.17
C ALA A 83 -8.30 4.66 -11.33
N ALA A 84 -7.74 3.49 -11.02
CA ALA A 84 -7.53 2.41 -12.00
C ALA A 84 -8.80 1.59 -12.29
N GLY A 85 -9.95 1.93 -11.68
CA GLY A 85 -11.24 1.29 -11.93
C GLY A 85 -11.54 0.06 -11.05
N PHE A 86 -10.72 -0.22 -10.03
CA PHE A 86 -11.04 -1.30 -9.08
C PHE A 86 -12.18 -0.90 -8.15
N LYS A 87 -13.01 -1.87 -7.76
CA LYS A 87 -14.20 -1.57 -6.95
C LYS A 87 -13.82 -1.29 -5.49
N PRO A 88 -14.53 -0.38 -4.79
CA PRO A 88 -14.24 -0.03 -3.41
C PRO A 88 -14.14 -1.22 -2.44
N TYR A 89 -15.00 -2.23 -2.59
CA TYR A 89 -14.94 -3.42 -1.73
C TYR A 89 -13.66 -4.26 -1.95
N GLU A 90 -13.12 -4.30 -3.17
CA GLU A 90 -11.89 -5.02 -3.50
C GLU A 90 -10.70 -4.32 -2.86
N VAL A 91 -10.63 -3.00 -3.05
CA VAL A 91 -9.59 -2.14 -2.46
C VAL A 91 -9.63 -2.23 -0.93
N SER A 92 -10.83 -2.14 -0.34
CA SER A 92 -11.06 -2.34 1.10
C SER A 92 -10.50 -3.68 1.61
N ARG A 93 -10.80 -4.77 0.90
CA ARG A 93 -10.33 -6.12 1.26
C ARG A 93 -8.81 -6.26 1.13
N TRP A 94 -8.20 -5.69 0.10
CA TRP A 94 -6.73 -5.76 -0.08
C TRP A 94 -5.99 -4.97 0.99
N MET A 95 -6.56 -3.84 1.39
CA MET A 95 -6.08 -3.00 2.47
C MET A 95 -6.32 -3.61 3.85
N GLY A 96 -7.29 -4.52 3.99
CA GLY A 96 -7.64 -5.17 5.26
C GLY A 96 -8.51 -4.29 6.18
N HIS A 97 -9.38 -3.46 5.62
CA HIS A 97 -10.36 -2.74 6.43
C HIS A 97 -11.42 -3.70 6.97
N ALA A 98 -11.84 -3.50 8.22
CA ALA A 98 -12.91 -4.28 8.84
C ALA A 98 -14.29 -3.97 8.24
N SER A 99 -14.45 -2.80 7.61
CA SER A 99 -15.66 -2.38 6.93
C SER A 99 -15.34 -1.73 5.59
N VAL A 100 -16.15 -2.02 4.57
CA VAL A 100 -16.10 -1.35 3.26
C VAL A 100 -16.49 0.11 3.38
N SER A 101 -17.37 0.47 4.33
CA SER A 101 -17.79 1.86 4.56
C SER A 101 -16.65 2.81 4.90
N THR A 102 -15.55 2.31 5.47
CA THR A 102 -14.34 3.11 5.69
C THR A 102 -13.70 3.52 4.37
N THR A 103 -13.62 2.61 3.40
CA THR A 103 -13.09 2.92 2.07
C THR A 103 -14.04 3.83 1.32
N ASP A 104 -15.33 3.49 1.33
CA ASP A 104 -16.36 4.24 0.61
C ASP A 104 -16.44 5.69 1.12
N GLY A 105 -16.54 5.89 2.43
CA GLY A 105 -16.61 7.24 3.01
C GLY A 105 -15.36 8.09 2.78
N ILE A 106 -14.18 7.49 2.63
CA ILE A 106 -12.93 8.23 2.38
C ILE A 106 -12.74 8.54 0.89
N TYR A 107 -13.15 7.65 -0.01
CA TYR A 107 -12.78 7.70 -1.43
C TYR A 107 -13.93 7.76 -2.43
N ALA A 108 -15.19 7.78 -2.00
CA ALA A 108 -16.35 7.84 -2.91
C ALA A 108 -16.30 8.99 -3.91
N HIS A 109 -15.60 10.09 -3.58
CA HIS A 109 -15.40 11.22 -4.49
C HIS A 109 -14.51 10.91 -5.72
N LEU A 110 -13.84 9.76 -5.75
CA LEU A 110 -13.06 9.28 -6.88
C LEU A 110 -13.86 8.40 -7.83
N ASP A 111 -15.11 8.06 -7.47
CA ASP A 111 -15.97 7.24 -8.34
C ASP A 111 -16.33 8.04 -9.61
N PRO A 112 -16.27 7.44 -10.81
CA PRO A 112 -16.61 8.14 -12.03
C PRO A 112 -18.05 8.66 -11.97
N SER A 113 -18.24 9.95 -12.22
CA SER A 113 -19.59 10.54 -12.34
C SER A 113 -20.26 10.22 -13.69
N ASP A 114 -19.55 9.54 -14.59
CA ASP A 114 -20.06 9.06 -15.87
C ASP A 114 -20.67 7.67 -15.69
N TYR A 115 -22.01 7.61 -15.74
CA TYR A 115 -22.78 6.39 -15.57
C TYR A 115 -23.14 5.68 -16.89
N ASN A 116 -22.57 6.08 -18.03
CA ASN A 116 -22.97 5.57 -19.35
C ASN A 116 -22.73 4.06 -19.49
N GLU A 117 -21.63 3.52 -18.94
CA GLU A 117 -21.35 2.08 -18.97
C GLU A 117 -22.37 1.29 -18.15
N GLN A 118 -22.76 1.83 -16.99
CA GLN A 118 -23.71 1.24 -16.06
C GLN A 118 -25.11 1.24 -16.68
N ILE A 119 -25.49 2.34 -17.33
CA ILE A 119 -26.74 2.45 -18.11
C ILE A 119 -26.75 1.41 -19.22
N ALA A 120 -25.71 1.36 -20.06
CA ALA A 120 -25.63 0.39 -21.16
C ALA A 120 -25.71 -1.06 -20.68
N ARG A 121 -25.03 -1.39 -19.56
CA ARG A 121 -25.11 -2.72 -18.94
C ARG A 121 -26.53 -3.05 -18.44
N PHE A 122 -27.22 -2.09 -17.85
CA PHE A 122 -28.60 -2.28 -17.38
C PHE A 122 -29.57 -2.47 -18.54
N GLU A 123 -29.45 -1.65 -19.60
CA GLU A 123 -30.27 -1.78 -20.81
C GLU A 123 -30.11 -3.16 -21.47
N ALA A 124 -28.88 -3.67 -21.57
CA ALA A 124 -28.62 -5.01 -22.09
C ALA A 124 -29.31 -6.11 -21.27
N TYR A 125 -29.22 -6.03 -19.94
CA TYR A 125 -29.87 -7.01 -19.04
C TYR A 125 -31.39 -6.98 -19.17
N VAL A 126 -32.00 -5.80 -19.26
CA VAL A 126 -33.45 -5.65 -19.42
C VAL A 126 -33.92 -6.15 -20.79
N ALA A 127 -33.13 -5.97 -21.84
CA ALA A 127 -33.48 -6.45 -23.18
C ALA A 127 -33.43 -7.98 -23.32
N GLU A 128 -32.70 -8.68 -22.44
CA GLU A 128 -32.61 -10.14 -22.39
C GLU A 128 -33.66 -10.80 -21.47
N ALA A 129 -34.42 -10.02 -20.70
CA ALA A 129 -35.43 -10.48 -19.75
C ALA A 129 -36.86 -10.45 -20.33
#